data_AF-K9YSQ4-F1
#
_entry.id   AF-K9YSQ4-F1
#
_cell.length_a   1.000
_cell.length_b   1.000
_cell.length_c   1.000
_cell.angle_alpha   90.00
_cell.angle_beta   90.00
_cell.angle_gamma   90.00
#
_symmetry.space_group_name_H-M   'P 1'
#
loop_
_entity.id
_entity.type
_entity.pdbx_description
1 polymer ?
#
loop_
_entity_poly.entity_id
_entity_poly.type
_entity_poly.pdbx_seq_one_letter_code
_entity_poly.pdbx_strand_id
1 'polypeptide(L)'
;MRSEKFDSQKPPVLGVWGQKKDLQIIQDRYFKRKMKVIVLTIKANSPLAMGRRKLGVVNEAEDYIPGSVIRGAIAQEILQQTGYQNQDLSQNGGDFKSLFLDESCAIFHNAYPSSENQISSVIPATAVSSKTDPGFKHKGNGVFDTLIDRFCAEYYQHPYDPNCPQDQGRVEPFSGFYTVENGNYQTHSISKRLLTRNGINRRRNVAEESILLGSARSRGLGKVTIKATVTEMISEVSSRLENFNQSLQMRWEKWGNLLGKTSDQLKQTYFTVNLEAEAILTNQWRKTTVLTPEMLQEEIEKKMKLCNFTRLTPVMIIDRAGIRHGD
;
A
#
# COMPACT_ATOMS: atom_id res chain seq x y z
N MET A 1 -64.99 -12.14 37.30
CA MET A 1 -63.94 -12.89 38.02
C MET A 1 -63.61 -14.15 37.23
N ARG A 2 -62.50 -14.17 36.49
CA ARG A 2 -61.67 -15.35 36.24
C ARG A 2 -60.40 -14.94 35.51
N SER A 3 -59.30 -15.46 36.02
CA SER A 3 -57.90 -15.23 35.68
C SER A 3 -57.46 -16.07 34.48
N GLU A 4 -56.64 -15.52 33.60
CA GLU A 4 -55.72 -16.29 32.72
C GLU A 4 -54.44 -15.44 32.57
N LYS A 5 -53.42 -15.73 33.39
CA LYS A 5 -52.20 -16.52 33.09
C LYS A 5 -51.34 -15.90 31.97
N PHE A 6 -50.25 -15.28 32.40
CA PHE A 6 -49.02 -15.03 31.64
C PHE A 6 -48.47 -16.37 31.10
N ASP A 7 -48.24 -16.46 29.80
CA ASP A 7 -47.42 -17.51 29.21
C ASP A 7 -46.21 -16.89 28.51
N SER A 8 -45.04 -17.37 28.91
CA SER A 8 -43.72 -16.97 28.46
C SER A 8 -43.43 -17.61 27.10
N GLN A 9 -43.54 -16.84 26.01
CA GLN A 9 -43.08 -17.30 24.70
C GLN A 9 -41.55 -17.20 24.60
N LYS A 10 -40.93 -18.37 24.41
CA LYS A 10 -39.51 -18.62 24.13
C LYS A 10 -38.97 -17.72 23.00
N PRO A 11 -37.68 -17.34 23.03
CA PRO A 11 -37.04 -16.71 21.88
C PRO A 11 -37.03 -17.68 20.68
N PRO A 12 -37.18 -17.18 19.44
CA PRO A 12 -37.18 -18.01 18.26
C PRO A 12 -35.83 -18.71 18.09
N VAL A 13 -35.92 -20.00 17.80
CA VAL A 13 -34.80 -20.93 17.59
C VAL A 13 -33.89 -20.41 16.47
N LEU A 14 -32.59 -20.33 16.76
CA LEU A 14 -31.50 -20.06 15.81
C LEU A 14 -31.59 -21.02 14.61
N GLY A 15 -32.09 -20.50 13.49
CA GLY A 15 -31.94 -21.15 12.20
C GLY A 15 -30.46 -21.21 11.84
N VAL A 16 -29.95 -22.41 11.56
CA VAL A 16 -28.63 -22.63 10.98
C VAL A 16 -28.69 -22.12 9.54
N TRP A 17 -28.30 -20.87 9.33
CA TRP A 17 -28.14 -20.29 7.99
C TRP A 17 -26.87 -20.86 7.35
N GLY A 18 -27.05 -21.43 6.16
CA GLY A 18 -26.03 -22.17 5.42
C GLY A 18 -24.86 -21.27 5.01
N GLN A 19 -23.72 -21.48 5.67
CA GLN A 19 -22.50 -20.68 5.57
C GLN A 19 -21.96 -20.43 4.15
N LYS A 20 -22.33 -21.20 3.12
CA LYS A 20 -21.79 -21.02 1.75
C LYS A 20 -22.53 -19.98 0.89
N LYS A 21 -23.86 -19.88 0.97
CA LYS A 21 -24.63 -19.01 0.05
C LYS A 21 -24.58 -17.54 0.44
N ASP A 22 -24.57 -17.25 1.74
CA ASP A 22 -24.54 -15.88 2.24
C ASP A 22 -23.15 -15.24 2.07
N LEU A 23 -22.08 -16.04 2.19
CA LEU A 23 -20.70 -15.65 1.85
C LEU A 23 -20.57 -15.28 0.36
N GLN A 24 -21.16 -16.07 -0.54
CA GLN A 24 -21.14 -15.81 -1.99
C GLN A 24 -21.83 -14.49 -2.35
N ILE A 25 -22.96 -14.18 -1.69
CA ILE A 25 -23.72 -12.95 -1.93
C ILE A 25 -22.99 -11.71 -1.40
N ILE A 26 -22.29 -11.81 -0.26
CA ILE A 26 -21.44 -10.74 0.28
C ILE A 26 -20.21 -10.52 -0.62
N GLN A 27 -19.58 -11.62 -1.07
CA GLN A 27 -18.45 -11.59 -1.99
C GLN A 27 -18.85 -10.96 -3.34
N ASP A 28 -19.94 -11.38 -3.96
CA ASP A 28 -20.33 -10.84 -5.26
C ASP A 28 -20.82 -9.37 -5.20
N ARG A 29 -21.49 -8.94 -4.11
CA ARG A 29 -21.96 -7.54 -4.00
C ARG A 29 -20.88 -6.53 -3.59
N TYR A 30 -19.89 -6.91 -2.79
CA TYR A 30 -18.85 -5.99 -2.31
C TYR A 30 -17.51 -6.13 -3.03
N PHE A 31 -17.16 -7.30 -3.58
CA PHE A 31 -15.82 -7.55 -4.12
C PHE A 31 -15.72 -7.36 -5.64
N LYS A 32 -16.80 -7.53 -6.43
CA LYS A 32 -16.84 -7.19 -7.86
C LYS A 32 -17.45 -5.81 -8.10
N ARG A 33 -16.85 -4.79 -7.49
CA ARG A 33 -17.27 -3.40 -7.73
C ARG A 33 -16.51 -2.85 -8.94
N LYS A 34 -17.23 -2.47 -9.99
CA LYS A 34 -16.69 -1.59 -11.03
C LYS A 34 -16.49 -0.22 -10.42
N MET A 35 -15.24 0.24 -10.35
CA MET A 35 -14.90 1.57 -9.88
C MET A 35 -14.41 2.38 -11.07
N LYS A 36 -14.92 3.61 -11.20
CA LYS A 36 -14.33 4.57 -12.12
C LYS A 36 -13.03 5.07 -11.51
N VAL A 37 -11.94 4.88 -12.22
CA VAL A 37 -10.61 5.33 -11.83
C VAL A 37 -10.13 6.34 -12.85
N ILE A 38 -9.49 7.41 -12.36
CA ILE A 38 -8.80 8.38 -13.21
C ILE A 38 -7.32 8.01 -13.17
N VAL A 39 -6.79 7.57 -14.31
CA VAL A 39 -5.37 7.28 -14.47
C VAL A 39 -4.68 8.56 -14.93
N LEU A 40 -3.67 8.98 -14.17
CA LEU A 40 -2.87 10.17 -14.47
C LEU A 40 -1.49 9.75 -15.00
N THR A 41 -1.17 10.17 -16.22
CA THR A 41 0.17 10.06 -16.79
C THR A 41 0.89 11.39 -16.61
N ILE A 42 1.91 11.41 -15.74
CA ILE A 42 2.68 12.60 -15.42
C ILE A 42 4.06 12.51 -16.08
N LYS A 43 4.28 13.30 -17.14
CA LYS A 43 5.58 13.40 -17.81
C LYS A 43 6.37 14.57 -17.23
N ALA A 44 7.52 14.28 -16.62
CA ALA A 44 8.45 15.30 -16.17
C ALA A 44 9.21 15.89 -17.38
N ASN A 45 8.97 17.17 -17.69
CA ASN A 45 9.69 17.91 -18.75
C ASN A 45 10.95 18.61 -18.21
N SER A 46 11.07 18.70 -16.89
CA SER A 46 12.28 19.09 -16.19
C SER A 46 12.38 18.26 -14.91
N PRO A 47 13.56 18.18 -14.26
CA PRO A 47 13.67 17.46 -13.01
C PRO A 47 12.72 18.01 -11.94
N LEU A 48 12.22 17.13 -11.08
CA LEU A 48 11.28 17.47 -10.01
C LEU A 48 12.00 17.50 -8.66
N ALA A 49 11.64 18.47 -7.83
CA ALA A 49 12.18 18.65 -6.49
C ALA A 49 11.11 18.27 -5.46
N MET A 50 10.97 16.98 -5.21
CA MET A 50 10.00 16.46 -4.23
C MET A 50 10.76 15.94 -3.03
N GLY A 51 10.99 16.83 -2.07
CA GLY A 51 11.83 16.51 -0.91
C GLY A 51 11.11 15.57 0.06
N ARG A 52 11.84 14.56 0.55
CA ARG A 52 11.54 14.00 1.86
C ARG A 52 12.07 14.98 2.92
N ARG A 53 11.31 15.25 3.98
CA ARG A 53 11.76 16.09 5.09
C ARG A 53 13.03 15.46 5.69
N LYS A 54 14.16 16.17 5.73
CA LYS A 54 15.42 15.65 6.30
C LYS A 54 15.92 16.48 7.49
N LEU A 55 16.53 15.77 8.44
CA LEU A 55 17.49 16.28 9.41
C LEU A 55 18.83 16.54 8.67
N GLY A 56 19.31 17.80 8.63
CA GLY A 56 20.62 18.18 8.08
C GLY A 56 20.59 19.00 6.77
N VAL A 57 21.73 19.06 6.06
CA VAL A 57 22.00 20.00 4.95
C VAL A 57 21.64 19.47 3.55
N VAL A 58 21.33 18.17 3.42
CA VAL A 58 21.04 17.53 2.13
C VAL A 58 19.55 17.24 2.01
N ASN A 59 18.87 17.76 1.00
CA ASN A 59 17.49 17.38 0.71
C ASN A 59 17.47 16.30 -0.37
N GLU A 60 16.99 15.11 -0.01
CA GLU A 60 16.84 13.99 -0.94
C GLU A 60 15.44 13.99 -1.55
N ALA A 61 15.40 13.73 -2.86
CA ALA A 61 14.16 13.59 -3.59
C ALA A 61 13.67 12.14 -3.59
N GLU A 62 12.35 11.97 -3.46
CA GLU A 62 11.68 10.67 -3.59
C GLU A 62 11.81 10.09 -4.99
N ASP A 63 11.70 8.76 -5.09
CA ASP A 63 11.73 8.00 -6.35
C ASP A 63 10.35 7.91 -7.04
N TYR A 64 9.37 8.65 -6.55
CA TYR A 64 8.01 8.71 -7.07
C TYR A 64 7.34 10.02 -6.64
N ILE A 65 6.19 10.36 -7.23
CA ILE A 65 5.38 11.51 -6.79
C ILE A 65 4.38 11.01 -5.73
N PRO A 66 4.44 11.48 -4.47
CA PRO A 66 3.49 11.06 -3.46
C PRO A 66 2.04 11.47 -3.81
N GLY A 67 1.08 10.60 -3.50
CA GLY A 67 -0.34 10.88 -3.72
C GLY A 67 -0.82 12.15 -3.00
N SER A 68 -0.23 12.47 -1.84
CA SER A 68 -0.47 13.73 -1.12
C SER A 68 -0.04 14.97 -1.90
N VAL A 69 1.07 14.89 -2.64
CA VAL A 69 1.57 15.98 -3.51
C VAL A 69 0.64 16.15 -4.70
N ILE A 70 0.20 15.04 -5.32
CA ILE A 70 -0.77 15.07 -6.43
C ILE A 70 -2.09 15.68 -5.97
N ARG A 71 -2.61 15.22 -4.82
CA ARG A 71 -3.82 15.74 -4.20
C ARG A 71 -3.72 17.24 -3.95
N GLY A 72 -2.61 17.68 -3.36
CA GLY A 72 -2.35 19.11 -3.09
C GLY A 72 -2.27 19.95 -4.36
N ALA A 73 -1.56 19.48 -5.39
CA ALA A 73 -1.42 20.19 -6.66
C ALA A 73 -2.76 20.34 -7.39
N ILE A 74 -3.57 19.27 -7.46
CA ILE A 74 -4.89 19.33 -8.09
C ILE A 74 -5.84 20.22 -7.29
N ALA A 75 -5.86 20.09 -5.96
CA ALA A 75 -6.67 20.94 -5.10
C ALA A 75 -6.31 22.42 -5.27
N GLN A 76 -5.02 22.74 -5.30
CA GLN A 76 -4.53 24.10 -5.52
C GLN A 76 -4.97 24.66 -6.88
N GLU A 77 -4.81 23.90 -7.96
CA GLU A 77 -5.21 24.31 -9.31
C GLU A 77 -6.72 24.60 -9.38
N ILE A 78 -7.55 23.72 -8.80
CA ILE A 78 -9.00 23.93 -8.74
C ILE A 78 -9.34 25.22 -7.97
N LEU A 79 -8.77 25.41 -6.77
CA LEU A 79 -9.00 26.62 -5.97
C LEU A 79 -8.57 27.91 -6.68
N GLN A 80 -7.49 27.84 -7.47
CA GLN A 80 -7.03 28.96 -8.28
C GLN A 80 -8.00 29.30 -9.41
N GLN A 81 -8.52 28.29 -10.11
CA GLN A 81 -9.47 28.48 -11.21
C GLN A 81 -10.86 28.93 -10.73
N THR A 82 -11.31 28.48 -9.55
CA THR A 82 -12.63 28.83 -9.00
C THR A 82 -12.61 30.12 -8.17
N GLY A 83 -11.45 30.67 -7.85
CA GLY A 83 -11.30 31.90 -7.06
C GLY A 83 -11.53 31.74 -5.56
N TYR A 84 -11.57 30.50 -5.03
CA TYR A 84 -11.87 30.21 -3.61
C TYR A 84 -10.65 30.32 -2.68
N GLN A 85 -9.62 31.12 -3.01
CA GLN A 85 -8.30 31.03 -2.38
C GLN A 85 -8.23 31.29 -0.87
N ASN A 86 -9.32 31.73 -0.21
CA ASN A 86 -9.37 31.97 1.25
C ASN A 86 -10.72 31.63 1.91
N GLN A 87 -11.52 30.74 1.32
CA GLN A 87 -12.79 30.32 1.92
C GLN A 87 -12.66 28.96 2.63
N ASP A 88 -13.31 28.84 3.80
CA ASP A 88 -13.48 27.53 4.44
C ASP A 88 -14.55 26.73 3.71
N LEU A 89 -14.11 25.72 2.95
CA LEU A 89 -14.95 24.84 2.16
C LEU A 89 -15.43 23.60 2.93
N SER A 90 -15.17 23.51 4.24
CA SER A 90 -15.55 22.35 5.06
C SER A 90 -17.06 22.16 5.21
N GLN A 91 -17.84 23.25 5.19
CA GLN A 91 -19.30 23.17 5.36
C GLN A 91 -20.05 23.28 4.02
N ASN A 92 -19.63 24.17 3.12
CA ASN A 92 -20.34 24.49 1.86
C ASN A 92 -19.46 24.31 0.60
N GLY A 93 -18.45 23.44 0.64
CA GLY A 93 -17.49 23.26 -0.45
C GLY A 93 -17.99 22.51 -1.70
N GLY A 94 -19.25 22.06 -1.73
CA GLY A 94 -19.82 21.32 -2.86
C GLY A 94 -18.95 20.16 -3.32
N ASP A 95 -18.72 20.06 -4.63
CA ASP A 95 -17.90 19.00 -5.24
C ASP A 95 -16.46 18.98 -4.73
N PHE A 96 -15.90 20.13 -4.33
CA PHE A 96 -14.54 20.19 -3.77
C PHE A 96 -14.48 19.47 -2.42
N LYS A 97 -15.48 19.69 -1.56
CA LYS A 97 -15.60 19.00 -0.28
C LYS A 97 -15.73 17.49 -0.51
N SER A 98 -16.59 17.07 -1.43
CA SER A 98 -16.76 15.64 -1.74
C SER A 98 -15.53 14.99 -2.36
N LEU A 99 -14.74 15.74 -3.14
CA LEU A 99 -13.51 15.22 -3.74
C LEU A 99 -12.34 15.12 -2.76
N PHE A 100 -12.24 16.04 -1.78
CA PHE A 100 -11.05 16.18 -0.95
C PHE A 100 -11.27 16.03 0.57
N LEU A 101 -12.43 16.42 1.12
CA LEU A 101 -12.60 16.60 2.56
C LEU A 101 -13.54 15.57 3.21
N ASP A 102 -14.49 15.03 2.45
CA ASP A 102 -15.47 14.06 2.97
C ASP A 102 -14.84 12.68 3.27
N GLU A 103 -15.53 11.87 4.09
CA GLU A 103 -15.10 10.49 4.41
C GLU A 103 -15.02 9.59 3.18
N SER A 104 -15.83 9.88 2.15
CA SER A 104 -15.81 9.19 0.85
C SER A 104 -14.99 9.94 -0.21
N CYS A 105 -14.02 10.77 0.20
CA CYS A 105 -13.19 11.54 -0.72
C CYS A 105 -12.36 10.64 -1.66
N ALA A 106 -11.88 11.24 -2.75
CA ALA A 106 -11.06 10.50 -3.70
C ALA A 106 -9.73 10.08 -3.07
N ILE A 107 -9.33 8.84 -3.38
CA ILE A 107 -8.05 8.28 -2.96
C ILE A 107 -7.01 8.63 -4.03
N PHE A 108 -5.96 9.33 -3.62
CA PHE A 108 -4.85 9.70 -4.49
C PHE A 108 -3.69 8.73 -4.26
N HIS A 109 -3.47 7.84 -5.22
CA HIS A 109 -2.32 6.93 -5.21
C HIS A 109 -1.03 7.67 -5.56
N ASN A 110 0.10 7.10 -5.15
CA ASN A 110 1.43 7.54 -5.58
C ASN A 110 1.58 7.35 -7.09
N ALA A 111 2.24 8.28 -7.78
CA ALA A 111 2.63 8.09 -9.17
C ALA A 111 4.03 7.48 -9.22
N TYR A 112 4.05 6.16 -9.39
CA TYR A 112 5.27 5.38 -9.56
C TYR A 112 5.84 5.51 -10.97
N PRO A 113 7.18 5.40 -11.13
CA PRO A 113 7.80 5.43 -12.45
C PRO A 113 7.38 4.22 -13.29
N SER A 114 7.08 4.45 -14.55
CA SER A 114 6.74 3.41 -15.52
C SER A 114 7.09 3.83 -16.94
N SER A 115 7.11 2.85 -17.84
CA SER A 115 7.10 3.08 -19.29
C SER A 115 5.74 3.66 -19.74
N GLU A 116 5.72 4.29 -20.91
CA GLU A 116 4.51 4.93 -21.43
C GLU A 116 3.32 3.96 -21.49
N ASN A 117 2.16 4.40 -20.98
CA ASN A 117 0.91 3.63 -20.89
C ASN A 117 0.96 2.35 -20.04
N GLN A 118 1.96 2.18 -19.17
CA GLN A 118 2.00 1.07 -18.21
C GLN A 118 1.77 1.56 -16.79
N ILE A 119 1.03 0.77 -15.99
CA ILE A 119 0.87 0.99 -14.56
C ILE A 119 1.96 0.17 -13.86
N SER A 120 2.86 0.84 -13.14
CA SER A 120 3.86 0.15 -12.33
C SER A 120 3.33 -0.18 -10.94
N SER A 121 3.92 -1.21 -10.35
CA SER A 121 3.66 -1.70 -9.00
C SER A 121 4.94 -1.62 -8.16
N VAL A 122 4.78 -1.60 -6.84
CA VAL A 122 5.89 -1.61 -5.89
C VAL A 122 6.30 -3.05 -5.62
N ILE A 123 7.60 -3.31 -5.60
CA ILE A 123 8.13 -4.62 -5.21
C ILE A 123 7.88 -4.80 -3.70
N PRO A 124 7.26 -5.92 -3.26
CA PRO A 124 7.01 -6.18 -1.84
C PRO A 124 8.30 -6.15 -1.02
N ALA A 125 8.22 -5.69 0.23
CA ALA A 125 9.38 -5.62 1.12
C ALA A 125 9.97 -7.02 1.47
N THR A 126 9.16 -8.07 1.34
CA THR A 126 9.55 -9.47 1.50
C THR A 126 10.19 -10.09 0.26
N ALA A 127 10.29 -9.34 -0.84
CA ALA A 127 10.93 -9.81 -2.05
C ALA A 127 12.47 -9.79 -1.89
N VAL A 128 13.10 -10.87 -2.34
CA VAL A 128 14.55 -11.02 -2.35
C VAL A 128 15.03 -11.45 -3.73
N SER A 129 16.31 -11.18 -4.02
CA SER A 129 16.98 -11.63 -5.24
C SER A 129 18.43 -12.03 -4.93
N SER A 130 19.09 -12.72 -5.87
CA SER A 130 20.49 -13.14 -5.69
C SER A 130 21.39 -11.92 -5.46
N LYS A 131 22.33 -12.03 -4.52
CA LYS A 131 23.35 -11.00 -4.27
C LYS A 131 24.31 -10.84 -5.46
N THR A 132 24.62 -11.94 -6.14
CA THR A 132 25.62 -11.96 -7.22
C THR A 132 25.04 -11.56 -8.56
N ASP A 133 23.79 -11.93 -8.84
CA ASP A 133 23.11 -11.59 -10.09
C ASP A 133 21.64 -11.18 -9.84
N PRO A 134 21.42 -9.96 -9.33
CA PRO A 134 20.10 -9.49 -8.91
C PRO A 134 19.19 -9.12 -10.09
N GLY A 135 17.89 -9.32 -9.93
CA GLY A 135 16.86 -8.85 -10.84
C GLY A 135 15.94 -9.94 -11.37
N PHE A 136 14.96 -9.55 -12.18
CA PHE A 136 14.00 -10.48 -12.77
C PHE A 136 14.64 -11.41 -13.81
N LYS A 137 13.97 -12.55 -14.06
CA LYS A 137 14.44 -13.56 -15.01
C LYS A 137 14.67 -12.97 -16.42
N HIS A 138 15.60 -13.59 -17.14
CA HIS A 138 16.29 -13.14 -18.37
C HIS A 138 17.41 -12.11 -18.17
N LYS A 139 17.40 -11.32 -17.08
CA LYS A 139 18.46 -10.36 -16.75
C LYS A 139 19.23 -10.68 -15.47
N GLY A 140 18.61 -11.43 -14.54
CA GLY A 140 19.25 -11.95 -13.35
C GLY A 140 18.62 -13.27 -12.89
N ASN A 141 18.97 -13.71 -11.68
CA ASN A 141 18.56 -15.02 -11.14
C ASN A 141 17.10 -15.08 -10.64
N GLY A 142 16.34 -14.00 -10.82
CA GLY A 142 14.94 -13.90 -10.46
C GLY A 142 14.72 -13.20 -9.13
N VAL A 143 13.50 -12.71 -8.98
CA VAL A 143 12.98 -12.11 -7.74
C VAL A 143 11.90 -13.04 -7.23
N PHE A 144 11.92 -13.33 -5.94
CA PHE A 144 10.90 -14.16 -5.31
C PHE A 144 10.54 -13.62 -3.93
N ASP A 145 9.31 -13.89 -3.51
CA ASP A 145 8.77 -13.45 -2.24
C ASP A 145 9.05 -14.49 -1.15
N THR A 146 9.42 -14.01 0.04
CA THR A 146 9.73 -14.85 1.20
C THR A 146 8.60 -14.92 2.23
N LEU A 147 7.54 -14.12 2.08
CA LEU A 147 6.49 -13.94 3.09
C LEU A 147 5.83 -15.26 3.50
N ILE A 148 5.36 -16.03 2.52
CA ILE A 148 4.64 -17.29 2.77
C ILE A 148 5.56 -18.32 3.42
N ASP A 149 6.77 -18.49 2.89
CA ASP A 149 7.73 -19.47 3.42
C ASP A 149 8.21 -19.07 4.83
N ARG A 150 8.42 -17.77 5.09
CA ARG A 150 8.73 -17.24 6.43
C ARG A 150 7.60 -17.49 7.42
N PHE A 151 6.35 -17.23 7.02
CA PHE A 151 5.17 -17.50 7.84
C PHE A 151 5.07 -18.98 8.22
N CYS A 152 5.22 -19.88 7.24
CA CYS A 152 5.22 -21.32 7.50
C CYS A 152 6.35 -21.74 8.44
N ALA A 153 7.57 -21.25 8.21
CA ALA A 153 8.72 -21.58 9.04
C ALA A 153 8.54 -21.12 10.50
N GLU A 154 8.06 -19.90 10.71
CA GLU A 154 7.76 -19.37 12.04
C GLU A 154 6.71 -20.21 12.76
N TYR A 155 5.63 -20.58 12.06
CA TYR A 155 4.60 -21.45 12.61
C TYR A 155 5.15 -22.81 13.05
N TYR A 156 5.98 -23.43 12.22
CA TYR A 156 6.60 -24.72 12.53
C TYR A 156 7.80 -24.62 13.47
N GLN A 157 8.17 -23.40 13.91
CA GLN A 157 9.33 -23.10 14.77
C GLN A 157 10.67 -23.52 14.15
N HIS A 158 10.80 -23.36 12.83
CA HIS A 158 12.03 -23.62 12.10
C HIS A 158 12.72 -22.32 11.66
N PRO A 159 14.06 -22.25 11.72
CA PRO A 159 14.79 -21.13 11.16
C PRO A 159 14.61 -21.10 9.64
N TYR A 160 14.41 -19.90 9.09
CA TYR A 160 14.25 -19.68 7.66
C TYR A 160 15.35 -18.76 7.14
N ASP A 161 16.24 -19.31 6.33
CA ASP A 161 17.30 -18.58 5.63
C ASP A 161 17.23 -18.93 4.13
N PRO A 162 16.61 -18.08 3.30
CA PRO A 162 16.40 -18.38 1.89
C PRO A 162 17.71 -18.26 1.10
N ASN A 163 17.98 -19.26 0.26
CA ASN A 163 19.01 -19.18 -0.77
C ASN A 163 18.39 -18.95 -2.14
N CYS A 164 19.18 -18.44 -3.07
CA CYS A 164 18.72 -18.25 -4.43
C CYS A 164 18.45 -19.63 -5.08
N PRO A 165 17.27 -19.84 -5.69
CA PRO A 165 16.94 -21.12 -6.31
C PRO A 165 17.86 -21.52 -7.48
N GLN A 166 18.53 -20.56 -8.11
CA GLN A 166 19.32 -20.76 -9.32
C GLN A 166 20.80 -21.09 -9.02
N ASP A 167 21.44 -20.30 -8.15
CA ASP A 167 22.88 -20.40 -7.85
C ASP A 167 23.16 -20.95 -6.43
N GLN A 168 22.11 -21.21 -5.62
CA GLN A 168 22.20 -21.61 -4.20
C GLN A 168 22.98 -20.61 -3.32
N GLY A 169 23.24 -19.41 -3.83
CA GLY A 169 23.95 -18.34 -3.16
C GLY A 169 23.05 -17.52 -2.24
N ARG A 170 23.68 -16.57 -1.55
CA ARG A 170 23.02 -15.64 -0.64
C ARG A 170 22.08 -14.70 -1.40
N VAL A 171 20.91 -14.44 -0.81
CA VAL A 171 19.96 -13.45 -1.31
C VAL A 171 19.99 -12.17 -0.48
N GLU A 172 19.57 -11.07 -1.11
CA GLU A 172 19.42 -9.76 -0.47
C GLU A 172 18.02 -9.19 -0.79
N PRO A 173 17.48 -8.31 0.09
CA PRO A 173 16.22 -7.61 -0.17
C PRO A 173 16.24 -6.89 -1.51
N PHE A 174 15.21 -7.09 -2.31
CA PHE A 174 15.08 -6.46 -3.62
C PHE A 174 13.93 -5.45 -3.60
N SER A 175 14.25 -4.18 -3.82
CA SER A 175 13.29 -3.07 -3.73
C SER A 175 13.22 -2.29 -5.04
N GLY A 176 12.08 -1.65 -5.30
CA GLY A 176 11.91 -0.76 -6.44
C GLY A 176 10.51 -0.84 -7.02
N PHE A 177 10.39 -0.45 -8.29
CA PHE A 177 9.13 -0.49 -9.04
C PHE A 177 9.26 -1.44 -10.21
N TYR A 178 8.16 -2.09 -10.58
CA TYR A 178 8.15 -2.99 -11.72
C TYR A 178 6.88 -2.86 -12.55
N THR A 179 6.97 -3.21 -13.83
CA THR A 179 5.81 -3.45 -14.71
C THR A 179 5.83 -4.89 -15.21
N VAL A 180 4.66 -5.38 -15.60
CA VAL A 180 4.49 -6.69 -16.22
C VAL A 180 3.94 -6.50 -17.62
N GLU A 181 4.70 -6.92 -18.63
CA GLU A 181 4.30 -6.83 -20.04
C GLU A 181 4.47 -8.21 -20.70
N ASN A 182 3.38 -8.79 -21.19
CA ASN A 182 3.38 -10.11 -21.81
C ASN A 182 4.04 -11.20 -20.94
N GLY A 183 3.89 -11.10 -19.61
CA GLY A 183 4.50 -12.01 -18.64
C GLY A 183 5.97 -11.70 -18.29
N ASN A 184 6.58 -10.70 -18.93
CA ASN A 184 7.93 -10.25 -18.63
C ASN A 184 7.92 -9.11 -17.60
N TYR A 185 8.75 -9.27 -16.57
CA TYR A 185 8.91 -8.29 -15.51
C TYR A 185 10.04 -7.33 -15.84
N GLN A 186 9.77 -6.03 -15.71
CA GLN A 186 10.76 -4.98 -15.96
C GLN A 186 10.86 -4.07 -14.74
N THR A 187 12.08 -3.79 -14.27
CA THR A 187 12.34 -2.86 -13.18
C THR A 187 12.46 -1.43 -13.68
N HIS A 188 11.90 -0.48 -12.94
CA HIS A 188 11.99 0.95 -13.22
C HIS A 188 12.82 1.65 -12.15
N SER A 189 13.76 2.49 -12.60
CA SER A 189 14.55 3.36 -11.73
C SER A 189 14.59 4.78 -12.29
N ILE A 190 14.68 5.77 -11.41
CA ILE A 190 14.72 7.19 -11.81
C ILE A 190 16.15 7.70 -11.69
N SER A 191 16.61 8.42 -12.72
CA SER A 191 17.89 9.13 -12.65
C SER A 191 17.81 10.30 -11.66
N LYS A 192 18.63 10.29 -10.61
CA LYS A 192 18.77 11.41 -9.67
C LYS A 192 19.96 12.29 -10.06
N ARG A 193 19.80 13.61 -10.01
CA ARG A 193 20.92 14.56 -10.19
C ARG A 193 21.18 15.38 -8.93
N LEU A 194 22.42 15.36 -8.45
CA LEU A 194 22.89 16.23 -7.37
C LEU A 194 23.02 17.67 -7.88
N LEU A 195 22.60 18.60 -7.03
CA LEU A 195 22.92 20.02 -7.17
C LEU A 195 23.45 20.54 -5.85
N THR A 196 24.43 21.43 -5.96
CA THR A 196 24.98 22.19 -4.84
C THR A 196 24.72 23.66 -5.13
N ARG A 197 24.13 24.37 -4.16
CA ARG A 197 23.90 25.82 -4.24
C ARG A 197 24.59 26.50 -3.06
N ASN A 198 25.28 27.59 -3.34
CA ASN A 198 25.91 28.44 -2.34
C ASN A 198 25.17 29.77 -2.30
N GLY A 199 24.93 30.30 -1.10
CA GLY A 199 24.50 31.68 -0.92
C GLY A 199 25.61 32.63 -1.37
N ILE A 200 25.26 33.63 -2.18
CA ILE A 200 26.20 34.67 -2.61
C ILE A 200 25.90 35.93 -1.81
N ASN A 201 26.90 36.44 -1.08
CA ASN A 201 26.79 37.71 -0.40
C ASN A 201 26.80 38.84 -1.45
N ARG A 202 25.66 39.50 -1.65
CA ARG A 202 25.46 40.51 -2.70
C ARG A 202 26.38 41.74 -2.57
N ARG A 203 26.91 42.04 -1.37
CA ARG A 203 27.83 43.17 -1.16
C ARG A 203 29.28 42.83 -1.53
N ARG A 204 29.68 41.56 -1.37
CA ARG A 204 31.05 41.11 -1.59
C ARG A 204 31.23 40.33 -2.89
N ASN A 205 30.15 39.85 -3.53
CA ASN A 205 30.18 38.93 -4.67
C ASN A 205 30.99 37.64 -4.39
N VAL A 206 31.08 37.24 -3.13
CA VAL A 206 31.74 36.00 -2.68
C VAL A 206 30.70 35.09 -2.03
N ALA A 207 30.99 33.79 -1.98
CA ALA A 207 30.24 32.83 -1.19
C ALA A 207 30.11 33.31 0.27
N GLU A 208 28.90 33.24 0.81
CA GLU A 208 28.62 33.65 2.18
C GLU A 208 29.04 32.56 3.16
N GLU A 209 29.81 32.93 4.19
CA GLU A 209 30.59 32.03 5.07
C GLU A 209 29.74 31.08 5.93
N SER A 210 28.41 31.19 5.86
CA SER A 210 27.48 30.37 6.65
C SER A 210 26.18 30.00 5.92
N ILE A 211 26.04 30.32 4.62
CA ILE A 211 24.86 29.99 3.82
C ILE A 211 25.23 28.97 2.75
N LEU A 212 25.51 27.74 3.19
CA LEU A 212 25.41 26.60 2.30
C LEU A 212 23.92 26.26 2.20
N LEU A 213 23.30 26.68 1.10
CA LEU A 213 21.86 26.54 0.86
C LEU A 213 21.53 25.12 0.37
N GLY A 214 22.03 24.15 1.12
CA GLY A 214 21.83 22.71 0.94
C GLY A 214 22.30 22.15 -0.40
N SER A 215 22.84 20.94 -0.38
CA SER A 215 22.89 20.13 -1.60
C SER A 215 21.52 19.47 -1.78
N ALA A 216 20.55 20.22 -2.31
CA ALA A 216 19.25 19.66 -2.67
C ALA A 216 19.36 18.97 -4.03
N ARG A 217 18.92 17.71 -4.15
CA ARG A 217 18.65 17.09 -5.46
C ARG A 217 17.38 17.75 -6.04
N SER A 218 17.48 18.96 -6.60
CA SER A 218 16.32 19.80 -6.96
C SER A 218 16.61 20.71 -8.16
N ARG A 219 16.22 20.30 -9.37
CA ARG A 219 16.46 21.06 -10.61
C ARG A 219 15.18 21.70 -11.17
N GLY A 220 14.84 22.88 -10.65
CA GLY A 220 13.98 23.83 -11.35
C GLY A 220 12.51 23.76 -10.93
N LEU A 221 11.79 24.85 -11.22
CA LEU A 221 10.33 24.92 -11.18
C LEU A 221 9.80 23.80 -12.09
N GLY A 222 9.54 22.63 -11.51
CA GLY A 222 9.28 21.40 -12.23
C GLY A 222 8.17 21.60 -13.25
N LYS A 223 8.49 21.52 -14.54
CA LYS A 223 7.46 21.49 -15.58
C LYS A 223 7.04 20.06 -15.79
N VAL A 224 5.75 19.80 -15.62
CA VAL A 224 5.13 18.51 -15.93
C VAL A 224 4.07 18.67 -16.99
N THR A 225 3.85 17.63 -17.77
CA THR A 225 2.63 17.48 -18.58
C THR A 225 1.81 16.36 -17.96
N ILE A 226 0.56 16.65 -17.63
CA ILE A 226 -0.38 15.68 -17.06
C ILE A 226 -1.40 15.32 -18.13
N LYS A 227 -1.59 14.02 -18.36
CA LYS A 227 -2.71 13.48 -19.14
C LYS A 227 -3.58 12.66 -18.19
N ALA A 228 -4.90 12.83 -18.29
CA ALA A 228 -5.87 12.09 -17.49
C ALA A 228 -6.75 11.23 -18.40
N THR A 229 -6.92 9.97 -18.05
CA THR A 229 -7.82 9.04 -18.74
C THR A 229 -8.75 8.38 -17.73
N VAL A 230 -10.05 8.37 -18.02
CA VAL A 230 -11.03 7.65 -17.20
C VAL A 230 -11.08 6.21 -17.66
N THR A 231 -10.96 5.28 -16.72
CA THR A 231 -11.02 3.84 -17.01
C THR A 231 -11.89 3.14 -15.96
N GLU A 232 -12.61 2.11 -16.38
CA GLU A 232 -13.29 1.22 -15.44
C GLU A 232 -12.29 0.19 -14.92
N MET A 233 -12.01 0.23 -13.62
CA MET A 233 -11.22 -0.81 -12.96
C MET A 233 -12.17 -1.77 -12.23
N ILE A 234 -12.04 -3.04 -12.55
CA ILE A 234 -12.73 -4.10 -11.81
C ILE A 234 -11.86 -4.41 -10.60
N SER A 235 -12.40 -4.17 -9.41
CA SER A 235 -11.75 -4.65 -8.19
C SER A 235 -11.75 -6.18 -8.21
N GLU A 236 -10.57 -6.80 -8.24
CA GLU A 236 -10.41 -8.25 -8.21
C GLU A 236 -10.03 -8.77 -6.82
N VAL A 237 -10.48 -8.09 -5.77
CA VAL A 237 -10.06 -8.44 -4.40
C VAL A 237 -10.44 -9.88 -4.03
N SER A 238 -11.58 -10.41 -4.49
CA SER A 238 -11.94 -11.82 -4.25
C SER A 238 -10.96 -12.78 -4.91
N SER A 239 -10.66 -12.56 -6.20
CA SER A 239 -9.70 -13.37 -6.95
C SER A 239 -8.31 -13.33 -6.32
N ARG A 240 -7.84 -12.13 -5.91
CA ARG A 240 -6.56 -11.97 -5.21
C ARG A 240 -6.53 -12.72 -3.87
N LEU A 241 -7.62 -12.66 -3.10
CA LEU A 241 -7.73 -13.34 -1.81
C LEU A 241 -7.73 -14.86 -2.00
N GLU A 242 -8.48 -15.37 -2.97
CA GLU A 242 -8.54 -16.79 -3.32
C GLU A 242 -7.17 -17.30 -3.78
N ASN A 243 -6.53 -16.60 -4.73
CA ASN A 243 -5.20 -16.96 -5.25
C ASN A 243 -4.13 -16.96 -4.14
N PHE A 244 -4.21 -15.98 -3.22
CA PHE A 244 -3.30 -15.92 -2.08
C PHE A 244 -3.49 -17.10 -1.12
N ASN A 245 -4.73 -17.38 -0.70
CA ASN A 245 -5.01 -18.49 0.22
C ASN A 245 -4.70 -19.86 -0.41
N GLN A 246 -4.94 -20.03 -1.71
CA GLN A 246 -4.54 -21.23 -2.43
C GLN A 246 -3.02 -21.40 -2.44
N SER A 247 -2.28 -20.33 -2.71
CA SER A 247 -0.80 -20.33 -2.68
C SER A 247 -0.25 -20.64 -1.29
N LEU A 248 -0.87 -20.07 -0.25
CA LEU A 248 -0.53 -20.32 1.14
C LEU A 248 -0.79 -21.79 1.52
N GLN A 249 -1.96 -22.34 1.17
CA GLN A 249 -2.32 -23.73 1.45
C GLN A 249 -1.35 -24.72 0.76
N MET A 250 -1.02 -24.49 -0.51
CA MET A 250 -0.04 -25.33 -1.23
C MET A 250 1.34 -25.32 -0.55
N ARG A 251 1.80 -24.16 -0.10
CA ARG A 251 3.07 -24.04 0.63
C ARG A 251 3.00 -24.66 2.02
N TRP A 252 1.89 -24.47 2.72
CA TRP A 252 1.64 -25.05 4.04
C TRP A 252 1.77 -26.58 4.03
N GLU A 253 1.09 -27.23 3.10
CA GLU A 253 1.15 -28.69 2.91
C GLU A 253 2.57 -29.16 2.59
N LYS A 254 3.29 -28.41 1.75
CA LYS A 254 4.70 -28.72 1.43
C LYS A 254 5.58 -28.68 2.68
N TRP A 255 5.44 -27.66 3.52
CA TRP A 255 6.17 -27.55 4.78
C TRP A 255 5.80 -28.65 5.78
N GLY A 256 4.51 -28.97 5.93
CA GLY A 256 4.06 -30.08 6.78
C GLY A 256 4.65 -31.43 6.36
N ASN A 257 4.59 -31.72 5.05
CA ASN A 257 5.16 -32.94 4.47
C ASN A 257 6.68 -33.04 4.67
N LEU A 258 7.42 -31.94 4.49
CA LEU A 258 8.88 -31.90 4.67
C LEU A 258 9.30 -32.13 6.12
N LEU A 259 8.49 -31.67 7.09
CA LEU A 259 8.79 -31.76 8.51
C LEU A 259 8.15 -32.98 9.20
N GLY A 260 7.48 -33.86 8.44
CA GLY A 260 6.82 -35.05 8.97
C GLY A 260 5.66 -34.76 9.92
N LYS A 261 5.10 -33.53 9.87
CA LYS A 261 3.93 -33.14 10.66
C LYS A 261 2.70 -33.24 9.76
N THR A 262 1.63 -33.88 10.24
CA THR A 262 0.34 -33.82 9.56
C THR A 262 -0.13 -32.37 9.56
N SER A 263 -0.10 -31.76 8.38
CA SER A 263 -0.50 -30.37 8.18
C SER A 263 -2.00 -30.27 8.37
N ASP A 264 -2.46 -29.81 9.54
CA ASP A 264 -3.87 -29.45 9.71
C ASP A 264 -4.25 -28.41 8.66
N GLN A 265 -5.42 -28.57 8.04
CA GLN A 265 -5.88 -27.62 7.03
C GLN A 265 -6.04 -26.22 7.65
N LEU A 266 -5.54 -25.19 6.96
CA LEU A 266 -5.75 -23.81 7.37
C LEU A 266 -7.25 -23.50 7.28
N LYS A 267 -7.89 -23.28 8.44
CA LYS A 267 -9.35 -23.04 8.53
C LYS A 267 -9.72 -21.56 8.35
N GLN A 268 -8.77 -20.67 8.60
CA GLN A 268 -8.97 -19.23 8.52
C GLN A 268 -8.66 -18.70 7.13
N THR A 269 -9.27 -17.55 6.82
CA THR A 269 -8.91 -16.77 5.64
C THR A 269 -7.75 -15.83 6.00
N TYR A 270 -6.69 -15.90 5.22
CA TYR A 270 -5.49 -15.09 5.36
C TYR A 270 -5.46 -14.01 4.29
N PHE A 271 -4.92 -12.85 4.66
CA PHE A 271 -4.69 -11.75 3.74
C PHE A 271 -3.45 -10.96 4.17
N THR A 272 -2.91 -10.19 3.23
CA THR A 272 -1.75 -9.32 3.46
C THR A 272 -2.18 -7.87 3.32
N VAL A 273 -1.52 -7.00 4.08
CA VAL A 273 -1.68 -5.55 3.97
C VAL A 273 -0.40 -4.98 3.38
N ASN A 274 -0.50 -4.44 2.17
CA ASN A 274 0.59 -3.68 1.55
C ASN A 274 0.45 -2.22 1.94
N LEU A 275 1.43 -1.69 2.68
CA LEU A 275 1.49 -0.26 3.00
C LEU A 275 2.10 0.50 1.82
N GLU A 276 1.29 0.71 0.78
CA GLU A 276 1.72 1.40 -0.45
C GLU A 276 1.83 2.93 -0.27
N ALA A 277 1.29 3.48 0.82
CA ALA A 277 1.39 4.89 1.16
C ALA A 277 1.66 5.07 2.66
N GLU A 278 2.17 6.25 3.03
CA GLU A 278 2.31 6.63 4.43
C GLU A 278 0.94 6.63 5.10
N ALA A 279 0.75 5.74 6.07
CA ALA A 279 -0.44 5.69 6.90
C ALA A 279 -0.20 6.48 8.18
N ILE A 280 -1.12 7.39 8.51
CA ILE A 280 -1.18 7.99 9.84
C ILE A 280 -2.02 7.05 10.70
N LEU A 281 -1.33 6.15 11.42
CA LEU A 281 -1.99 5.26 12.36
C LEU A 281 -2.06 5.94 13.72
N THR A 282 -3.18 5.76 14.42
CA THR A 282 -3.36 6.27 15.79
C THR A 282 -3.68 5.12 16.72
N ASN A 283 -2.97 5.05 17.85
CA ASN A 283 -3.28 4.13 18.95
C ASN A 283 -3.43 4.97 20.23
N GLN A 284 -4.60 4.92 20.86
CA GLN A 284 -4.94 5.75 22.03
C GLN A 284 -4.58 7.23 21.82
N TRP A 285 -4.98 7.78 20.66
CA TRP A 285 -4.70 9.17 20.25
C TRP A 285 -3.22 9.52 20.00
N ARG A 286 -2.30 8.56 20.15
CA ARG A 286 -0.89 8.72 19.82
C ARG A 286 -0.63 8.27 18.39
N LYS A 287 0.11 9.07 17.62
CA LYS A 287 0.58 8.66 16.30
C LYS A 287 1.53 7.48 16.44
N THR A 288 1.29 6.42 15.67
CA THR A 288 2.13 5.23 15.60
C THR A 288 2.44 4.92 14.14
N THR A 289 3.55 4.21 13.91
CA THR A 289 3.89 3.61 12.61
C THR A 289 3.65 2.11 12.61
N VAL A 290 3.23 1.55 13.75
CA VAL A 290 3.00 0.11 13.92
C VAL A 290 1.51 -0.17 13.78
N LEU A 291 1.17 -0.96 12.76
CA LEU A 291 -0.16 -1.53 12.62
C LEU A 291 -0.26 -2.74 13.55
N THR A 292 -1.22 -2.71 14.47
CA THR A 292 -1.45 -3.79 15.44
C THR A 292 -2.73 -4.57 15.08
N PRO A 293 -2.81 -5.87 15.44
CA PRO A 293 -4.04 -6.65 15.25
C PRO A 293 -5.27 -6.01 15.88
N GLU A 294 -5.11 -5.39 17.05
CA GLU A 294 -6.19 -4.76 17.81
C GLU A 294 -6.79 -3.57 17.04
N MET A 295 -5.95 -2.75 16.40
CA MET A 295 -6.39 -1.59 15.61
C MET A 295 -7.28 -2.01 14.43
N LEU A 296 -6.96 -3.13 13.78
CA LEU A 296 -7.77 -3.64 12.68
C LEU A 296 -9.04 -4.31 13.17
N GLN A 297 -8.97 -5.04 14.28
CA GLN A 297 -10.16 -5.64 14.88
C GLN A 297 -11.18 -4.56 15.26
N GLU A 298 -10.72 -3.45 15.86
CA GLU A 298 -11.59 -2.31 16.18
C GLU A 298 -12.26 -1.73 14.92
N GLU A 299 -11.49 -1.56 13.83
CA GLU A 299 -12.00 -1.01 12.58
C GLU A 299 -12.99 -1.96 11.88
N ILE A 300 -12.70 -3.25 11.87
CA ILE A 300 -13.59 -4.29 11.36
C ILE A 300 -14.88 -4.33 12.19
N GLU A 301 -14.78 -4.29 13.52
CA GLU A 301 -15.94 -4.29 14.42
C GLU A 301 -16.81 -3.04 14.23
N LYS A 302 -16.21 -1.86 14.05
CA LYS A 302 -16.95 -0.63 13.72
C LYS A 302 -17.76 -0.81 12.44
N LYS A 303 -17.12 -1.30 11.36
CA LYS A 303 -17.80 -1.52 10.07
C LYS A 303 -18.82 -2.66 10.12
N MET A 304 -18.56 -3.73 10.87
CA MET A 304 -19.51 -4.83 11.03
C MET A 304 -20.75 -4.42 11.84
N LYS A 305 -20.60 -3.58 12.87
CA LYS A 305 -21.74 -2.99 13.61
C LYS A 305 -22.62 -2.11 12.72
N LEU A 306 -22.03 -1.44 11.74
CA LEU A 306 -22.74 -0.69 10.70
C LEU A 306 -23.45 -1.58 9.67
N CYS A 307 -23.07 -2.85 9.54
CA CYS A 307 -23.57 -3.75 8.50
C CYS A 307 -24.35 -4.99 8.99
N ASN A 308 -24.62 -5.15 10.30
CA ASN A 308 -25.37 -6.29 10.87
C ASN A 308 -24.88 -7.69 10.43
N PHE A 309 -23.56 -7.93 10.37
CA PHE A 309 -23.01 -9.24 10.01
C PHE A 309 -22.44 -10.01 11.20
N THR A 310 -22.70 -11.33 11.24
CA THR A 310 -22.12 -12.27 12.21
C THR A 310 -20.74 -12.78 11.75
N ARG A 311 -19.78 -12.64 12.68
CA ARG A 311 -18.38 -13.11 12.77
C ARG A 311 -17.83 -14.00 11.63
N LEU A 312 -17.06 -13.36 10.75
CA LEU A 312 -15.87 -13.96 10.14
C LEU A 312 -14.65 -13.42 10.89
N THR A 313 -13.77 -14.29 11.38
CA THR A 313 -12.49 -13.88 12.01
C THR A 313 -11.36 -14.05 11.01
N PRO A 314 -10.99 -13.00 10.25
CA PRO A 314 -9.85 -13.06 9.35
C PRO A 314 -8.54 -13.00 10.15
N VAL A 315 -7.51 -13.71 9.69
CA VAL A 315 -6.17 -13.69 10.31
C VAL A 315 -5.23 -12.89 9.42
N MET A 316 -4.54 -11.91 10.02
CA MET A 316 -3.63 -11.03 9.32
C MET A 316 -2.18 -11.55 9.42
N ILE A 317 -1.47 -11.49 8.29
CA ILE A 317 -0.02 -11.68 8.25
C ILE A 317 0.63 -10.29 8.06
N ILE A 318 1.36 -9.80 9.07
CA ILE A 318 2.10 -8.53 9.01
C ILE A 318 3.56 -8.81 8.71
N ASP A 319 4.11 -8.12 7.70
CA ASP A 319 5.55 -8.06 7.49
C ASP A 319 6.21 -7.11 8.51
N ARG A 320 7.13 -7.64 9.33
CA ARG A 320 7.95 -6.86 10.28
C ARG A 320 9.27 -6.35 9.67
N ALA A 321 9.60 -6.65 8.41
CA ALA A 321 10.90 -6.37 7.82
C ALA A 321 11.23 -4.87 7.58
N GLY A 322 10.25 -3.97 7.73
CA GLY A 322 10.44 -2.52 7.53
C GLY A 322 10.71 -1.69 8.78
N ILE A 323 10.64 -2.27 9.99
CA ILE A 323 10.78 -1.50 11.23
C ILE A 323 12.26 -1.41 11.60
N ARG A 324 12.92 -0.31 11.19
CA ARG A 324 14.14 0.13 11.88
C ARG A 324 13.74 0.45 13.32
N HIS A 325 14.14 -0.40 14.26
CA HIS A 325 14.22 0.01 15.66
C HIS A 325 15.20 1.17 15.72
N GLY A 326 14.67 2.37 15.91
CA GLY A 326 15.45 3.47 16.45
C GLY A 326 15.60 3.19 17.93
N ASP A 327 16.79 2.74 18.31
CA ASP A 327 17.34 3.04 19.62
C ASP A 327 17.91 4.47 19.61
#